data_AF-A0A659UDW9-F1
#
_entry.id   AF-A0A659UDW9-F1
#
_cell.length_a   1.000
_cell.length_b   1.000
_cell.length_c   1.000
_cell.angle_alpha   90.00
_cell.angle_beta   90.00
_cell.angle_gamma   90.00
#
_symmetry.space_group_name_H-M   'P 1'
#
loop_
_entity.id
_entity.type
_entity.pdbx_description
1 polymer ?
#
loop_
_entity_poly.entity_id
_entity_poly.type
_entity_poly.pdbx_seq_one_letter_code
_entity_poly.pdbx_strand_id
1 'polypeptide(L)' 'GRCAVIGAPDWTPNARHALPASSPVEFRHFKIEEEAAAWEWLAARPTGEEATAAPERK' A
#
# COMPACT_ATOMS: atom_id res chain seq x y z
N GLY A 1 12.07 1.53 -3.35
CA GLY A 1 10.87 1.71 -2.51
C GLY A 1 9.70 1.03 -3.20
N ARG A 2 8.65 0.61 -2.49
CA ARG A 2 7.50 -0.05 -3.14
C ARG A 2 6.22 0.66 -2.72
N CYS A 3 5.35 0.94 -3.68
CA CYS A 3 4.09 1.63 -3.48
C CYS A 3 2.95 0.77 -4.04
N ALA A 4 2.01 0.41 -3.16
CA ALA A 4 0.79 -0.28 -3.58
C ALA A 4 -0.34 0.75 -3.70
N VAL A 5 -1.11 0.69 -4.78
CA VAL A 5 -2.33 1.46 -4.97
C VAL A 5 -3.50 0.49 -4.87
N ILE A 6 -4.48 0.79 -4.03
CA ILE A 6 -5.62 -0.11 -3.78
C ILE A 6 -6.91 0.60 -4.21
N GLY A 7 -7.77 -0.10 -4.94
CA GLY A 7 -9.08 0.43 -5.35
C GLY A 7 -9.03 1.32 -6.59
N ALA A 8 -10.14 1.98 -6.90
CA ALA A 8 -10.28 2.77 -8.12
C ALA A 8 -10.34 4.28 -7.83
N PRO A 9 -9.87 5.13 -8.77
CA PRO A 9 -9.26 4.78 -10.06
C PRO A 9 -7.79 4.35 -9.94
N ASP A 10 -7.30 3.58 -10.91
CA ASP A 10 -5.87 3.26 -11.00
C ASP A 10 -5.07 4.49 -11.44
N TRP A 11 -4.48 5.19 -10.48
CA TRP A 11 -3.59 6.33 -10.72
C TRP A 11 -2.10 5.93 -10.80
N THR A 12 -1.79 4.64 -10.69
CA THR A 12 -0.44 4.07 -10.81
C THR A 12 0.35 4.56 -12.03
N PRO A 13 -0.19 4.59 -13.27
CA PRO A 13 0.57 5.07 -14.43
C PRO A 13 0.95 6.55 -14.29
N ASN A 14 0.09 7.38 -13.71
CA ASN A 14 0.37 8.79 -13.48
C ASN A 14 1.44 8.97 -12.38
N ALA A 15 1.39 8.16 -11.32
CA ALA A 15 2.40 8.14 -10.27
C ALA A 15 3.80 7.79 -10.80
N ARG A 16 3.86 6.77 -11.67
CA ARG A 16 5.11 6.35 -12.33
C ARG A 16 5.68 7.46 -13.20
N HIS A 17 4.83 8.23 -13.87
CA HIS A 17 5.27 9.34 -14.70
C HIS A 17 5.75 10.56 -13.89
N ALA A 18 5.20 10.75 -12.68
CA ALA A 18 5.62 11.82 -11.77
C ALA A 18 7.01 11.59 -11.16
N LEU A 19 7.55 10.38 -11.23
CA LEU A 19 8.87 10.04 -10.72
C LEU A 19 9.94 10.09 -11.82
N PRO A 20 11.19 10.45 -11.48
CA PRO A 20 12.32 10.31 -12.39
C PRO A 20 12.44 8.87 -12.91
N ALA A 21 12.77 8.69 -14.19
CA ALA A 21 12.94 7.36 -14.80
C ALA A 21 14.00 6.48 -14.11
N SER A 22 14.93 7.09 -13.37
CA SER A 22 15.95 6.39 -12.57
C SER A 22 15.46 5.97 -11.18
N SER A 23 14.20 6.21 -10.85
CA SER A 23 13.65 5.89 -9.53
C SER A 23 13.47 4.38 -9.38
N PRO A 24 14.05 3.75 -8.35
CA PRO A 24 13.86 2.33 -8.05
C PRO A 24 12.55 2.09 -7.30
N VAL A 25 11.49 2.85 -7.65
CA VAL A 25 10.19 2.75 -6.99
C VAL A 25 9.26 1.90 -7.85
N GLU A 26 8.88 0.74 -7.33
CA GLU A 26 7.91 -0.13 -7.99
C GLU A 26 6.50 0.25 -7.54
N PHE A 27 5.60 0.42 -8.52
CA PHE A 27 4.19 0.64 -8.26
C PHE A 27 3.39 -0.57 -8.72
N ARG A 28 2.45 -0.99 -7.88
CA ARG A 28 1.52 -2.07 -8.19
C ARG A 28 0.10 -1.70 -7.75
N HIS A 29 -0.84 -1.91 -8.65
CA HIS A 29 -2.27 -1.73 -8.38
C HIS A 29 -2.89 -3.03 -7.88
N PHE A 30 -3.82 -2.90 -6.93
CA PHE A 30 -4.61 -3.97 -6.34
C PHE A 30 -6.07 -3.54 -6.25
N LYS A 31 -7.00 -4.48 -6.27
CA LYS A 31 -8.42 -4.19 -6.00
C LYS A 31 -8.65 -3.93 -4.51
N ILE A 32 -9.78 -3.31 -4.17
CA ILE A 32 -10.19 -3.10 -2.76
C ILE A 32 -10.24 -4.42 -2.00
N GLU A 33 -10.74 -5.49 -2.62
CA GLU A 33 -10.78 -6.81 -1.99
C GLU A 33 -9.39 -7.46 -1.79
N GLU A 34 -8.35 -6.91 -2.43
CA GLU A 34 -6.98 -7.44 -2.43
C GLU A 34 -6.04 -6.67 -1.49
N GLU A 35 -6.58 -5.88 -0.55
CA GLU A 35 -5.76 -5.12 0.40
C GLU A 35 -4.76 -5.99 1.16
N ALA A 36 -5.17 -7.18 1.61
CA ALA A 36 -4.28 -8.12 2.28
C ALA A 36 -3.10 -8.53 1.39
N ALA A 37 -3.36 -8.77 0.09
CA ALA A 37 -2.31 -9.12 -0.87
C ALA A 37 -1.36 -7.93 -1.14
N ALA A 38 -1.87 -6.69 -1.07
CA ALA A 38 -1.06 -5.49 -1.18
C ALA A 38 -0.08 -5.36 0.00
N TRP A 39 -0.54 -5.59 1.22
CA TRP A 39 0.31 -5.58 2.43
C TRP A 39 1.41 -6.65 2.37
N GLU A 40 1.04 -7.88 2.00
CA GLU A 40 2.01 -8.97 1.81
C GLU A 40 3.05 -8.64 0.74
N TRP A 41 2.63 -8.06 -0.39
CA TRP A 41 3.55 -7.63 -1.45
C TRP A 41 4.51 -6.54 -0.97
N LEU A 42 4.04 -5.59 -0.17
CA LEU A 42 4.88 -4.57 0.45
C LEU A 42 5.85 -5.15 1.49
N ALA A 43 5.68 -6.41 1.90
CA ALA A 43 6.31 -7.02 3.06
C ALA A 43 6.16 -6.14 4.31
N ALA A 44 4.98 -5.54 4.44
CA ALA A 44 4.66 -4.57 5.48
C ALA A 44 3.39 -5.00 6.21
N ARG A 45 3.17 -4.39 7.38
CA ARG A 45 1.93 -4.54 8.14
C ARG A 45 1.27 -3.18 8.31
N PRO A 46 -0.06 -3.11 8.27
CA PRO A 46 -0.79 -1.88 8.57
C PRO A 46 -0.44 -1.43 10.00
N THR A 47 -0.09 -0.15 10.14
CA THR A 47 0.23 0.48 11.42
C THR A 47 -0.98 1.22 12.03
N GLY A 48 -2.17 1.05 11.43
CA GLY A 48 -3.44 1.59 11.92
C GLY A 48 -4.01 0.83 13.11
N GLU A 49 -4.99 1.46 13.77
CA GLU A 49 -5.59 1.12 15.07
C GLU A 49 -6.11 -0.34 15.25
N GLU A 50 -6.16 -1.17 14.21
CA GLU A 50 -6.42 -2.62 14.35
C GLU A 50 -5.20 -3.43 14.79
N ALA A 51 -4.03 -2.81 14.96
CA ALA A 51 -2.89 -3.42 15.64
C ALA A 51 -2.98 -3.33 17.18
N THR A 52 -4.02 -2.70 17.75
CA THR A 52 -4.26 -2.62 19.20
C THR A 52 -5.72 -2.93 19.54
N ALA A 53 -6.10 -4.19 19.46
CA ALA A 53 -7.03 -4.76 20.44
C ALA A 53 -6.24 -5.16 21.70
N ALA A 54 -5.64 -4.20 22.39
CA ALA A 54 -5.16 -4.40 23.75
C ALA A 54 -6.16 -3.71 24.68
N PRO A 55 -6.81 -4.42 25.63
CA PRO A 55 -7.80 -3.80 26.48
C PRO A 55 -7.11 -2.76 27.37
N GLU A 56 -7.63 -1.55 27.31
CA GLU A 56 -7.39 -0.47 28.26
C GLU A 56 -7.45 -1.03 29.70
N ARG A 57 -6.31 -1.09 30.38
CA ARG A 57 -6.29 -1.37 31.81
C ARG A 57 -6.36 -0.05 32.56
N LYS A 58 -7.49 0.13 33.26
CA LYS A 58 -7.65 1.06 34.38
C LYS A 58 -6.68 0.74 35.51
#